data_AF-A0A8S3KNJ8-F1
#
_entry.id   AF-A0A8S3KNJ8-F1
#
_cell.length_a   1.000
_cell.length_b   1.000
_cell.length_c   1.000
_cell.angle_alpha   90.00
_cell.angle_beta   90.00
_cell.angle_gamma   90.00
#
_symmetry.space_group_name_H-M   'P 1'
#
loop_
_entity.id
_entity.type
_entity.pdbx_description
1 polymer ?
#
loop_
_entity_poly.entity_id
_entity_poly.type
_entity_poly.pdbx_seq_one_letter_code
_entity_poly.pdbx_strand_id
1 'polypeptide(L)' 'IIDSLAEVSYADGEHIVRQGAKGDTFYVVARGRAQVTQAKSKWDTPIYDRHLERGDSFGEDALQA' A
#
# COMPACT_ATOMS: atom_id res chain seq x y z
N ILE A 1 -14.61 -0.87 -18.46
CA ILE A 1 -13.64 -1.97 -18.64
C ILE A 1 -12.89 -2.09 -17.32
N ILE A 2 -13.29 -3.07 -16.49
CA ILE A 2 -12.62 -3.43 -15.23
C ILE A 2 -11.97 -4.80 -15.51
N ASP A 3 -11.12 -4.87 -16.53
CA ASP A 3 -10.61 -6.17 -17.02
C ASP A 3 -9.41 -6.69 -16.23
N SER A 4 -8.84 -5.92 -15.29
CA SER A 4 -7.56 -6.28 -14.68
C SER A 4 -7.43 -6.00 -13.18
N LEU A 5 -8.45 -6.31 -12.39
CA LEU A 5 -8.27 -6.45 -10.93
C LEU A 5 -7.86 -7.89 -10.62
N ALA A 6 -6.61 -8.09 -10.20
CA ALA A 6 -6.13 -9.37 -9.69
C ALA A 6 -6.13 -9.34 -8.16
N GLU A 7 -6.74 -10.35 -7.53
CA GLU A 7 -6.68 -10.51 -6.08
C GLU A 7 -5.30 -11.04 -5.68
N VAL A 8 -4.64 -10.36 -4.75
CA VAL A 8 -3.36 -10.77 -4.16
C VAL A 8 -3.52 -10.77 -2.64
N SER A 9 -3.02 -11.82 -2.00
CA SER A 9 -3.06 -12.00 -0.55
C SER A 9 -1.66 -11.84 0.04
N TYR A 10 -1.58 -11.23 1.21
CA TYR A 10 -0.34 -11.00 1.96
C TYR A 10 -0.48 -11.57 3.36
N ALA A 11 0.61 -12.12 3.90
CA ALA A 11 0.66 -12.57 5.29
C ALA A 11 0.86 -11.38 6.26
N ASP A 12 0.60 -11.61 7.54
CA ASP A 12 0.90 -10.62 8.58
C ASP A 12 2.42 -10.29 8.60
N GLY A 13 2.74 -9.00 8.68
CA GLY A 13 4.12 -8.49 8.58
C GLY A 13 4.70 -8.41 7.16
N GLU A 14 4.00 -8.91 6.15
CA GLU A 14 4.46 -8.84 4.76
C GLU A 14 4.25 -7.43 4.18
N HIS A 15 5.21 -6.96 3.39
CA HIS A 15 5.18 -5.61 2.83
C HIS A 15 4.54 -5.63 1.45
N ILE A 16 3.42 -4.92 1.30
CA ILE A 16 2.71 -4.79 0.01
C ILE A 16 3.51 -3.88 -0.94
N VAL A 17 3.93 -2.71 -0.46
CA VAL A 17 4.77 -1.75 -1.19
C VAL A 17 5.83 -1.19 -0.24
N ARG A 18 6.99 -0.81 -0.77
CA ARG A 18 8.05 -0.15 -0.01
C ARG A 18 8.23 1.29 -0.47
N GLN A 19 8.43 2.21 0.47
CA GLN A 19 8.70 3.62 0.17
C GLN A 19 9.92 3.73 -0.78
N GLY A 20 9.77 4.50 -1.85
CA GLY A 20 10.79 4.70 -2.87
C GLY A 20 10.90 3.58 -3.90
N ALA A 21 10.09 2.51 -3.79
CA ALA A 21 9.92 1.56 -4.90
C ALA A 21 9.16 2.26 -6.04
N LYS A 22 9.53 1.94 -7.28
CA LYS A 22 8.73 2.31 -8.43
C LYS A 22 7.40 1.58 -8.32
N GLY A 23 6.31 2.33 -8.26
CA GLY A 23 4.96 1.79 -8.29
C GLY A 23 4.30 2.13 -9.61
N ASP A 24 3.55 1.17 -10.15
CA ASP A 24 2.65 1.32 -11.30
C ASP A 24 1.33 0.56 -11.05
N THR A 25 1.05 0.22 -9.78
CA THR A 25 -0.10 -0.58 -9.38
C THR A 25 -0.94 0.17 -8.36
N PHE A 26 -2.24 0.24 -8.61
CA PHE A 26 -3.25 0.73 -7.68
C PHE A 26 -3.86 -0.43 -6.92
N TYR A 27 -4.00 -0.28 -5.60
CA TYR A 27 -4.50 -1.30 -4.70
C TYR A 27 -5.77 -0.83 -3.99
N VAL A 28 -6.69 -1.78 -3.78
CA VAL A 28 -7.88 -1.61 -2.94
C VAL A 28 -7.89 -2.73 -1.91
N VAL A 29 -8.10 -2.40 -0.64
CA VAL A 29 -8.20 -3.40 0.42
C VAL A 29 -9.54 -4.13 0.30
N ALA A 30 -9.49 -5.38 -0.18
CA ALA A 30 -10.69 -6.21 -0.29
C ALA A 30 -11.13 -6.80 1.06
N ARG A 31 -10.16 -7.17 1.91
CA ARG A 31 -10.38 -7.78 3.24
C ARG A 31 -9.13 -7.61 4.12
N GLY A 32 -9.34 -7.52 5.44
CA GLY A 32 -8.25 -7.39 6.41
C GLY A 32 -7.92 -5.92 6.73
N ARG A 33 -6.75 -5.72 7.33
CA ARG A 33 -6.22 -4.41 7.72
C ARG A 33 -4.77 -4.32 7.29
N ALA A 34 -4.37 -3.19 6.70
CA ALA A 34 -2.98 -2.89 6.37
C ALA A 34 -2.49 -1.71 7.20
N GLN A 35 -1.18 -1.68 7.49
CA GLN A 35 -0.53 -0.54 8.15
C GLN A 35 0.35 0.19 7.14
N VAL A 36 0.17 1.50 7.07
CA VAL A 36 0.97 2.40 6.25
C VAL A 36 1.94 3.11 7.17
N THR A 37 3.22 2.83 6.97
CA THR A 37 4.32 3.48 7.68
C THR A 37 5.12 4.36 6.75
N GLN A 38 5.47 5.57 7.18
CA GLN A 38 6.42 6.44 6.46
C GLN A 38 7.53 6.89 7.40
N ALA A 39 8.78 6.76 6.97
CA ALA A 39 9.95 7.27 7.69
C ALA A 39 10.61 8.39 6.87
N LYS A 40 11.12 9.43 7.55
CA LYS A 40 11.90 10.50 6.88
C LYS A 40 13.29 10.02 6.45
N SER A 41 13.79 8.96 7.07
CA SER A 41 15.08 8.34 6.79
C SER A 41 15.07 6.89 7.25
N LYS A 42 15.98 6.06 6.71
CA LYS A 42 16.06 4.62 7.04
C LYS A 42 16.21 4.30 8.53
N TRP A 43 16.68 5.26 9.32
CA TRP A 43 16.99 5.09 10.76
C TRP A 43 15.98 5.79 11.67
N ASP A 44 14.98 6.44 11.09
CA ASP A 44 13.98 7.21 11.83
C ASP A 44 12.81 6.32 12.23
N THR A 45 12.22 6.56 13.39
CA THR A 45 10.95 5.93 13.78
C THR A 45 9.88 6.34 12.77
N PRO A 46 9.02 5.42 12.30
CA PRO A 46 7.96 5.79 11.37
C PRO A 46 7.07 6.89 11.99
N ILE A 47 6.94 7.99 11.27
CA ILE A 47 6.24 9.21 11.72
C ILE A 47 4.77 9.24 11.30
N TYR A 48 4.42 8.48 10.28
CA TYR A 48 3.03 8.24 9.88
C TYR A 48 2.72 6.79 10.12
N ASP A 49 1.72 6.55 10.96
CA ASP A 49 1.14 5.24 11.23
C ASP A 49 -0.36 5.35 10.97
N ARG A 50 -0.77 5.00 9.75
CA ARG A 50 -2.18 4.96 9.36
C ARG A 50 -2.57 3.52 9.12
N HIS A 51 -3.80 3.17 9.44
CA HIS A 51 -4.37 1.89 9.06
C HIS A 51 -5.36 2.05 7.91
N LEU A 52 -5.33 1.09 7.00
CA LEU A 52 -6.27 0.94 5.90
C LEU A 52 -7.15 -0.27 6.18
N GLU A 53 -8.44 -0.13 5.93
CA GLU A 53 -9.46 -1.17 6.11
C GLU A 53 -10.17 -1.43 4.78
N ARG A 54 -11.14 -2.36 4.79
CA ARG A 54 -11.88 -2.73 3.59
C ARG A 54 -12.48 -1.50 2.89
N GLY A 55 -12.17 -1.36 1.60
CA GLY A 55 -12.63 -0.26 0.75
C GLY A 55 -11.68 0.92 0.68
N ASP A 56 -10.70 1.02 1.58
CA ASP A 56 -9.59 1.97 1.41
C ASP A 56 -8.72 1.58 0.22
N SER A 57 -8.11 2.59 -0.40
CA SER A 57 -7.24 2.43 -1.56
C SER A 57 -5.94 3.21 -1.39
N PHE A 58 -4.91 2.81 -2.14
CA PHE A 58 -3.60 3.44 -2.15
C PHE A 58 -2.85 3.14 -3.46
N GLY A 59 -1.78 3.89 -3.73
CA GLY A 59 -1.00 3.75 -4.97
C GLY A 59 -1.55 4.54 -6.16
N GLU A 60 -2.44 5.49 -5.92
CA GLU A 60 -2.96 6.39 -6.98
C GLU A 60 -1.86 7.28 -7.60
N ASP A 61 -0.92 7.75 -6.78
CA ASP A 61 0.22 8.57 -7.22
C ASP A 61 1.12 7.83 -8.22
N ALA A 62 1.16 6.50 -8.15
CA ALA A 62 1.95 5.65 -9.04
C ALA A 62 1.41 5.59 -10.48
N LEU A 63 0.16 6.01 -10.72
CA LEU A 63 -0.49 5.95 -12.03
C LEU A 63 -0.56 7.32 -12.75
N GLN A 64 -0.08 8.40 -12.12
CA GLN A 64 -0.15 9.75 -12.69
C GLN A 64 1.12 10.17 -13.47
N ALA A 65 2.05 9.26 -13.75
CA ALA A 65 3.32 9.54 -14.44
C ALA A 65 3.35 9.01 -15.88
#